data_AF-A0A9E2ELY2-F1
#
_entry.id   AF-A0A9E2ELY2-F1
#
_cell.length_a   1.000
_cell.length_b   1.000
_cell.length_c   1.000
_cell.angle_alpha   90.00
_cell.angle_beta   90.00
_cell.angle_gamma   90.00
#
_symmetry.space_group_name_H-M   'P 1'
#
loop_
_entity.id
_entity.type
_entity.pdbx_description
1 polymer ?
#
loop_
_entity_poly.entity_id
_entity_poly.type
_entity_poly.pdbx_seq_one_letter_code
_entity_poly.pdbx_strand_id
1 'polypeptide(L)'
;MQLKFLFPIVAILIISNLSCTNDKLVEPITNCNNITPTYDADVKAIIDLSCAYSGCHVSGSSAPGNYSTYGGISRTLTNGLFEDRIFNIKDDPVLGMPPDNSPGPKDLSSGELELLRCWMENGYAEN
;
A
#
# COMPACT_ATOMS: atom_id res chain seq x y z
N MET A 1 -52.91 -49.20 20.81
CA MET A 1 -53.06 -48.61 19.46
C MET A 1 -51.97 -47.53 19.35
N GLN A 2 -50.70 -47.89 19.15
CA GLN A 2 -50.00 -48.04 17.86
C GLN A 2 -50.32 -46.91 16.88
N LEU A 3 -49.40 -45.96 16.74
CA LEU A 3 -48.89 -45.61 15.41
C LEU A 3 -47.44 -45.12 15.50
N LYS A 4 -46.56 -45.92 14.88
CA LYS A 4 -45.15 -45.66 14.59
C LYS A 4 -45.03 -44.43 13.68
N PHE A 5 -43.94 -43.65 13.79
CA PHE A 5 -43.07 -43.40 12.64
C PHE A 5 -41.63 -43.15 13.11
N LEU A 6 -40.78 -44.03 12.60
CA LEU A 6 -39.33 -44.07 12.65
C LEU A 6 -38.79 -42.92 11.77
N PHE A 7 -37.80 -42.15 12.21
CA PHE A 7 -36.53 -41.91 11.49
C PHE A 7 -35.65 -40.86 12.23
N PRO A 8 -34.37 -41.17 12.51
CA PRO A 8 -33.42 -40.26 13.16
C PRO A 8 -32.77 -39.37 12.11
N ILE A 9 -32.74 -38.05 12.30
CA ILE A 9 -32.06 -37.15 11.36
C ILE A 9 -31.12 -36.20 12.10
N VAL A 10 -29.88 -36.69 12.19
CA VAL A 10 -28.65 -36.01 11.79
C VAL A 10 -28.36 -34.65 12.42
N ALA A 11 -27.32 -34.66 13.26
CA ALA A 11 -26.55 -33.52 13.69
C ALA A 11 -26.20 -32.59 12.53
N ILE A 12 -26.63 -31.34 12.61
CA ILE A 12 -26.18 -30.25 11.74
C ILE A 12 -25.37 -29.29 12.61
N LEU A 13 -24.11 -29.71 12.82
CA LEU A 13 -22.98 -28.81 13.03
C LEU A 13 -22.79 -28.05 11.70
N ILE A 14 -23.35 -26.85 11.56
CA ILE A 14 -22.89 -25.91 10.53
C ILE A 14 -21.98 -24.92 11.23
N ILE A 15 -20.73 -25.35 11.27
CA ILE A 15 -19.55 -24.51 11.46
C ILE A 15 -19.63 -23.44 10.38
N SER A 16 -20.02 -22.22 10.77
CA SER A 16 -19.88 -21.06 9.92
C SER A 16 -18.39 -20.91 9.61
N ASN A 17 -18.02 -21.26 8.38
CA ASN A 17 -16.72 -21.07 7.79
C ASN A 17 -16.27 -19.63 8.07
N LEU A 18 -15.38 -19.46 9.05
CA LEU A 18 -14.44 -18.36 9.04
C LEU A 18 -13.63 -18.53 7.75
N SER A 19 -14.07 -17.87 6.69
CA SER A 19 -13.25 -17.61 5.53
C SER A 19 -12.20 -16.61 5.98
N CYS A 20 -11.17 -17.10 6.67
CA CYS A 20 -9.89 -16.43 6.71
C CYS A 20 -9.37 -16.52 5.28
N THR A 21 -9.47 -15.42 4.54
CA THR A 21 -8.63 -15.24 3.36
C THR A 21 -7.20 -15.31 3.88
N ASN A 22 -6.41 -16.24 3.34
CA ASN A 22 -4.97 -16.23 3.56
C ASN A 22 -4.45 -15.00 2.82
N ASP A 23 -4.50 -13.84 3.48
CA ASP A 23 -3.66 -12.72 3.10
C ASP A 23 -2.25 -13.29 3.14
N LYS A 24 -1.65 -13.47 1.96
CA LYS A 24 -0.27 -13.92 1.86
C LYS A 24 0.52 -12.95 2.73
N LEU A 25 1.04 -13.46 3.85
CA LEU A 25 2.02 -12.75 4.64
C LEU A 25 3.14 -12.42 3.66
N VAL A 26 3.23 -11.16 3.26
CA VAL A 26 4.41 -10.67 2.56
C VAL A 26 5.53 -10.88 3.55
N GLU A 27 6.43 -11.80 3.21
CA GLU A 27 7.66 -12.01 3.96
C GLU A 27 8.30 -10.64 4.17
N PRO A 28 8.75 -10.30 5.39
CA PRO A 28 9.43 -9.06 5.63
C PRO A 28 10.56 -8.94 4.61
N ILE A 29 10.51 -7.86 3.82
CA ILE A 29 11.70 -7.48 3.08
C ILE A 29 12.74 -7.20 4.19
N THR A 30 13.94 -7.72 4.03
CA THR A 30 15.02 -7.50 5.01
C THR A 30 16.29 -7.02 4.32
N ASN A 31 16.31 -7.11 2.99
CA ASN A 31 17.37 -6.65 2.14
C ASN A 31 16.82 -6.48 0.71
N CYS A 32 17.07 -5.32 0.11
CA CYS A 32 16.69 -5.00 -1.26
C CYS A 32 17.48 -5.79 -2.32
N ASN A 33 18.52 -6.53 -1.95
CA ASN A 33 19.38 -7.30 -2.87
C ASN A 33 18.66 -8.44 -3.60
N ASN A 34 17.52 -8.92 -3.10
CA ASN A 34 16.80 -10.07 -3.67
C ASN A 34 15.51 -9.67 -4.41
N ILE A 35 15.21 -8.38 -4.48
CA ILE A 35 14.04 -7.85 -5.18
C ILE A 35 14.45 -6.66 -6.03
N THR A 36 13.75 -6.46 -7.14
CA THR A 36 13.98 -5.31 -8.02
C THR A 36 12.62 -4.70 -8.30
N PRO A 37 12.02 -4.02 -7.30
CA PRO A 37 10.68 -3.49 -7.45
C PRO A 37 10.66 -2.43 -8.54
N THR A 38 9.54 -2.33 -9.24
CA THR A 38 9.35 -1.35 -10.32
C THR A 38 8.16 -0.46 -10.05
N TYR A 39 8.11 0.69 -10.71
CA TYR A 39 6.97 1.60 -10.56
C TYR A 39 5.68 0.90 -10.96
N ASP A 40 5.63 0.31 -12.15
CA ASP A 40 4.39 -0.23 -12.69
C ASP A 40 3.91 -1.49 -11.96
N ALA A 41 4.81 -2.34 -11.48
CA ALA A 41 4.45 -3.59 -10.82
C ALA A 41 4.15 -3.44 -9.32
N ASP A 42 4.96 -2.64 -8.60
CA ASP A 42 5.03 -2.72 -7.14
C ASP A 42 4.68 -1.39 -6.46
N VAL A 43 5.15 -0.27 -7.01
CA VAL A 43 5.09 1.04 -6.31
C VAL A 43 3.86 1.84 -6.68
N LYS A 44 3.32 1.70 -7.90
CA LYS A 44 2.20 2.51 -8.38
C LYS A 44 0.98 2.41 -7.46
N ALA A 45 0.68 1.23 -6.94
CA ALA A 45 -0.45 1.05 -6.02
C ALA A 45 -0.28 1.87 -4.73
N ILE A 46 0.94 1.94 -4.17
CA ILE A 46 1.25 2.75 -2.99
C ILE A 46 1.11 4.23 -3.33
N ILE A 47 1.67 4.66 -4.47
CA ILE A 47 1.59 6.06 -4.90
C ILE A 47 0.13 6.47 -5.11
N ASP A 48 -0.68 5.67 -5.80
CA ASP A 48 -2.09 5.99 -6.06
C ASP A 48 -2.92 6.05 -4.76
N LEU A 49 -2.63 5.18 -3.79
CA LEU A 49 -3.38 5.11 -2.53
C LEU A 49 -2.98 6.21 -1.53
N SER A 50 -1.68 6.48 -1.42
CA SER A 50 -1.11 7.30 -0.33
C SER A 50 -0.66 8.69 -0.79
N CYS A 51 -0.55 8.94 -2.10
CA CYS A 51 -0.02 10.20 -2.63
C CYS A 51 -0.90 10.82 -3.73
N ALA A 52 -1.22 10.06 -4.77
CA ALA A 52 -1.83 10.51 -6.03
C ALA A 52 -3.34 10.27 -6.05
N TYR A 53 -4.03 10.74 -5.01
CA TYR A 53 -5.48 10.69 -4.90
C TYR A 53 -6.09 12.11 -4.88
N SER A 54 -7.41 12.18 -5.06
CA SER A 54 -8.16 13.44 -5.12
C SER A 54 -7.86 14.35 -3.92
N GLY A 55 -7.31 15.54 -4.19
CA GLY A 55 -6.95 16.53 -3.17
C GLY A 55 -5.46 16.56 -2.80
N CYS A 56 -4.68 15.52 -3.13
CA CYS A 56 -3.23 15.48 -2.93
C CYS A 56 -2.48 15.55 -4.26
N HIS A 57 -1.68 14.58 -4.68
CA HIS A 57 -0.79 14.75 -5.85
C HIS A 57 -1.41 14.28 -7.17
N VAL A 58 -2.49 14.93 -7.58
CA VAL A 58 -3.18 14.69 -8.88
C VAL A 58 -3.31 15.99 -9.67
N SER A 59 -3.66 15.89 -10.95
CA SER A 59 -3.92 17.09 -11.76
C SER A 59 -5.03 17.95 -11.14
N GLY A 60 -4.77 19.25 -11.00
CA GLY A 60 -5.77 20.22 -10.50
C GLY A 60 -5.94 20.27 -8.98
N SER A 61 -5.11 19.55 -8.21
CA SER A 61 -5.08 19.68 -6.76
C SER A 61 -4.24 20.88 -6.29
N SER A 62 -4.27 21.14 -4.98
CA SER A 62 -3.41 22.14 -4.34
C SER A 62 -2.00 21.63 -4.00
N ALA A 63 -1.77 20.31 -4.00
CA ALA A 63 -0.44 19.78 -3.72
C ALA A 63 0.46 19.94 -4.97
N PRO A 64 1.76 20.24 -4.79
CA PRO A 64 2.66 20.40 -5.92
C PRO A 64 2.91 19.08 -6.65
N GLY A 65 2.88 19.10 -7.98
CA GLY A 65 3.14 17.93 -8.80
C GLY A 65 1.92 17.03 -9.01
N ASN A 66 1.94 16.27 -10.10
CA ASN A 66 0.93 15.26 -10.43
C ASN A 66 1.64 13.91 -10.48
N TYR A 67 1.35 13.03 -9.53
CA TYR A 67 2.04 11.75 -9.37
C TYR A 67 1.22 10.56 -9.89
N SER A 68 0.15 10.81 -10.65
CA SER A 68 -0.66 9.76 -11.28
C SER A 68 0.09 8.92 -12.32
N THR A 69 1.30 9.34 -12.72
CA THR A 69 2.18 8.62 -13.65
C THR A 69 3.63 8.68 -13.19
N TYR A 70 4.45 7.73 -13.64
CA TYR A 70 5.89 7.70 -13.38
C TYR A 70 6.59 9.00 -13.82
N GLY A 71 6.31 9.45 -15.05
CA GLY A 71 6.86 10.71 -15.56
C GLY A 71 6.46 11.94 -14.73
N GLY A 72 5.28 11.91 -14.10
CA GLY A 72 4.80 12.98 -13.23
C GLY A 72 5.55 13.08 -11.89
N ILE A 73 5.95 11.94 -11.31
CA ILE A 73 6.74 11.89 -10.07
C ILE A 73 8.25 12.03 -10.30
N SER A 74 8.75 11.69 -11.50
CA SER A 74 10.19 11.63 -11.84
C SER A 74 11.01 12.88 -11.46
N ARG A 75 10.46 14.09 -11.56
CA ARG A 75 11.15 15.31 -11.11
C ARG A 75 11.42 15.31 -9.60
N THR A 76 10.47 14.83 -8.80
CA THR A 76 10.58 14.72 -7.33
C THR A 76 11.55 13.60 -6.93
N LEU A 77 11.67 12.56 -7.76
CA LEU A 77 12.67 11.50 -7.56
C LEU A 77 14.08 12.03 -7.81
N THR A 78 14.29 12.68 -8.96
CA THR A 78 15.61 13.14 -9.43
C THR A 78 16.19 14.31 -8.64
N ASN A 79 15.35 15.10 -7.95
CA ASN A 79 15.81 16.21 -7.11
C ASN A 79 15.94 15.85 -5.61
N GLY A 80 15.75 14.58 -5.24
CA GLY A 80 15.91 14.07 -3.88
C GLY A 80 14.76 14.39 -2.91
N LEU A 81 13.72 15.10 -3.35
CA LEU A 81 12.60 15.43 -2.47
C LEU A 81 11.81 14.20 -2.04
N PHE A 82 11.74 13.17 -2.88
CA PHE A 82 11.07 11.92 -2.51
C PHE A 82 11.74 11.27 -1.30
N GLU A 83 13.06 11.11 -1.35
CA GLU A 83 13.85 10.56 -0.25
C GLU A 83 13.72 11.40 1.02
N ASP A 84 13.83 12.73 0.87
CA ASP A 84 13.72 13.66 1.99
C ASP A 84 12.37 13.53 2.70
N ARG A 85 11.26 13.64 1.95
CA ARG A 85 9.90 13.67 2.52
C ARG A 85 9.45 12.34 3.11
N ILE A 86 9.91 11.22 2.57
CA ILE A 86 9.44 9.89 2.97
C ILE A 86 10.36 9.23 3.99
N PHE A 87 11.66 9.55 4.00
CA PHE A 87 12.63 8.88 4.86
C PHE A 87 13.36 9.79 5.84
N ASN A 88 13.73 11.01 5.44
CA ASN A 88 14.58 11.86 6.30
C ASN A 88 13.75 12.71 7.27
N ILE A 89 12.63 13.24 6.79
CA ILE A 89 11.73 14.10 7.58
C ILE A 89 10.29 13.57 7.61
N LYS A 90 10.14 12.25 7.53
CA LYS A 90 8.83 11.58 7.49
C LYS A 90 7.88 12.04 8.60
N ASP A 91 8.42 12.24 9.80
CA ASP A 91 7.64 12.60 10.99
C ASP A 91 7.36 14.12 11.09
N ASP A 92 7.81 14.92 10.12
CA ASP A 92 7.40 16.33 10.04
C ASP A 92 5.91 16.41 9.65
N PRO A 93 5.06 17.06 10.47
CA PRO A 93 3.60 17.01 10.29
C PRO A 93 3.11 17.76 9.05
N VAL A 94 3.94 18.58 8.42
CA VAL A 94 3.58 19.44 7.28
C VAL A 94 4.31 19.02 6.00
N LEU A 95 5.59 18.71 6.12
CA LEU A 95 6.47 18.41 4.99
C LEU A 95 6.72 16.92 4.82
N GLY A 96 6.65 16.15 5.90
CA GLY A 96 6.65 14.70 5.86
C GLY A 96 5.46 14.20 5.06
N MET A 97 5.64 13.08 4.35
CA MET A 97 4.61 12.53 3.48
C MET A 97 4.23 11.11 3.94
N PRO A 98 2.92 10.82 4.11
CA PRO A 98 1.79 11.76 4.08
C PRO A 98 1.79 12.76 5.27
N PRO A 99 1.35 14.02 5.08
CA PRO A 99 1.29 14.99 6.16
C PRO A 99 0.08 14.78 7.07
N ASP A 100 0.11 15.33 8.29
CA ASP A 100 -0.94 15.17 9.30
C ASP A 100 -2.31 15.69 8.84
N ASN A 101 -2.35 16.64 7.90
CA ASN A 101 -3.58 17.18 7.33
C ASN A 101 -4.09 16.41 6.09
N SER A 102 -3.42 15.34 5.67
CA SER A 102 -3.82 14.46 4.56
C SER A 102 -5.26 13.94 4.75
N PRO A 103 -6.21 14.17 3.83
CA PRO A 103 -7.57 13.63 3.97
C PRO A 103 -7.64 12.11 3.70
N GLY A 104 -6.58 11.52 3.17
CA GLY A 104 -6.39 10.08 2.97
C GLY A 104 -5.51 9.44 4.05
N PRO A 105 -4.66 8.46 3.67
CA PRO A 105 -3.71 7.84 4.61
C PRO A 105 -2.85 8.88 5.34
N LYS A 106 -2.65 8.65 6.63
CA LYS A 106 -1.80 9.48 7.51
C LYS A 106 -0.38 8.97 7.63
N ASP A 107 -0.15 7.73 7.19
CA ASP A 107 1.15 7.08 7.26
C ASP A 107 1.25 6.01 6.19
N LEU A 108 2.49 5.59 5.90
CA LEU A 108 2.83 4.39 5.15
C LEU A 108 3.05 3.25 6.14
N SER A 109 2.54 2.07 5.84
CA SER A 109 2.91 0.88 6.58
C SER A 109 4.40 0.59 6.46
N SER A 110 4.97 -0.16 7.41
CA SER A 110 6.39 -0.52 7.37
C SER A 110 6.77 -1.26 6.08
N GLY A 111 5.88 -2.13 5.57
CA GLY A 111 6.11 -2.85 4.32
C GLY A 111 6.08 -1.95 3.08
N GLU A 112 5.18 -0.97 3.03
CA GLU A 112 5.16 0.03 1.95
C GLU A 112 6.42 0.89 2.00
N LEU A 113 6.81 1.36 3.19
CA LEU A 113 8.01 2.17 3.36
C LEU A 113 9.27 1.42 2.93
N GLU A 114 9.34 0.12 3.23
CA GLU A 114 10.46 -0.73 2.82
C GLU A 114 10.46 -1.00 1.32
N LEU A 115 9.31 -1.26 0.71
CA LEU A 115 9.22 -1.42 -0.75
C LEU A 115 9.65 -0.16 -1.49
N LEU A 116 9.22 1.02 -1.02
CA LEU A 116 9.65 2.31 -1.57
C LEU A 116 11.15 2.54 -1.38
N ARG A 117 11.73 2.11 -0.26
CA ARG A 117 13.17 2.19 -0.02
C ARG A 117 13.93 1.30 -1.00
N CYS A 118 13.49 0.06 -1.21
CA CYS A 118 14.12 -0.82 -2.17
C CYS A 118 14.00 -0.33 -3.61
N TRP A 119 12.89 0.29 -3.97
CA TRP A 119 12.73 0.91 -5.28
C TRP A 119 13.68 2.09 -5.48
N MET A 120 13.84 2.94 -4.46
CA MET A 120 14.82 4.03 -4.46
C MET A 120 16.26 3.51 -4.59
N GLU A 121 16.65 2.51 -3.80
CA GLU A 121 17.99 1.91 -3.84
C GLU A 121 18.31 1.24 -5.18
N ASN A 122 17.28 0.76 -5.89
CA ASN A 122 17.40 0.23 -7.25
C ASN A 122 17.26 1.32 -8.35
N GLY A 123 17.34 2.59 -7.99
CA GLY A 123 17.40 3.70 -8.95
C GLY A 123 16.06 4.08 -9.58
N TYR A 124 14.94 3.82 -8.89
CA TYR A 124 13.59 4.18 -9.31
C TYR A 124 13.15 3.56 -10.65
N ALA A 125 13.44 2.29 -10.89
CA ALA A 125 13.06 1.62 -12.14
C ALA A 125 11.56 1.74 -12.44
N GLU A 126 11.21 2.14 -13.67
CA GLU A 126 9.80 2.19 -14.11
C GLU A 126 9.24 0.79 -14.38
N ASN A 127 10.05 -0.06 -15.03
CA ASN A 127 9.74 -1.40 -15.53
C ASN A 127 10.86 -2.41 -15.25
#